data_AF-A0A931X161-F1
#
_entry.id   AF-A0A931X161-F1
#
_cell.length_a   1.000
_cell.length_b   1.000
_cell.length_c   1.000
_cell.angle_alpha   90.00
_cell.angle_beta   90.00
_cell.angle_gamma   90.00
#
_symmetry.space_group_name_H-M   'P 1'
#
loop_
_entity.id
_entity.type
_entity.pdbx_description
1 polymer ?
#
loop_
_entity_poly.entity_id
_entity_poly.type
_entity_poly.pdbx_seq_one_letter_code
_entity_poly.pdbx_strand_id
1 'polypeptide(L)'
;MDAVVSPERGTVLIEGRPVAKMSRREVAALAGVVPQRTGSGFGFTAHEIVSMGRAPHLAPLAAETSKDLEIVRAAMAQTGILHLAHRPVDTLSGGEFQRVLIARALAQGPRVLLLDEPTAHLDLRYQIEIMELLSALRQGGIALVAAVHDVNLASAFCDPLVLLSGGRVAALGRPDQVLQAPILEAAYGIPVTVVPHPVSGRPHVLASGAAHQLTSEHR
;
A
#
# COMPACT_ATOMS: atom_id res chain seq x y z
N MET A 1 12.57 -1.98 0.06
CA MET A 1 12.62 -0.77 0.92
C MET A 1 12.49 -1.11 2.40
N ASP A 2 12.04 -2.32 2.73
CA ASP A 2 11.89 -2.94 4.04
C ASP A 2 13.17 -3.57 4.63
N ALA A 3 14.33 -3.38 3.99
CA ALA A 3 15.62 -3.99 4.34
C ALA A 3 15.68 -5.52 4.30
N VAL A 4 14.72 -6.19 3.65
CA VAL A 4 14.74 -7.66 3.49
C VAL A 4 15.77 -8.10 2.45
N VAL A 5 15.99 -7.27 1.43
CA VAL A 5 17.00 -7.49 0.38
C VAL A 5 17.97 -6.31 0.34
N SER A 6 19.26 -6.60 0.25
CA SER A 6 20.31 -5.59 0.06
C SER A 6 20.49 -5.31 -1.43
N PRO A 7 20.57 -4.03 -1.85
CA PRO A 7 20.79 -3.70 -3.25
C PRO A 7 22.19 -4.16 -3.69
N GLU A 8 22.30 -4.76 -4.87
CA GLU A 8 23.61 -5.11 -5.44
C GLU A 8 24.46 -3.87 -5.74
N ARG A 9 23.81 -2.76 -6.11
CA ARG A 9 24.42 -1.45 -6.36
C ARG A 9 23.49 -0.32 -5.90
N GLY A 10 24.08 0.81 -5.51
CA GLY A 10 23.34 2.00 -5.05
C GLY A 10 23.13 2.03 -3.54
N THR A 11 22.29 2.94 -3.05
CA THR A 11 22.03 3.10 -1.60
C THR A 11 20.57 3.47 -1.38
N VAL A 12 19.95 2.84 -0.38
CA VAL A 12 18.61 3.18 0.09
C VAL A 12 18.74 3.99 1.38
N LEU A 13 18.09 5.15 1.41
CA LEU A 13 18.10 6.08 2.55
C LEU A 13 16.68 6.18 3.12
N ILE A 14 16.56 6.19 4.45
CA ILE A 14 15.34 6.59 5.16
C ILE A 14 15.74 7.78 6.04
N GLU A 15 15.05 8.92 5.87
CA GLU A 15 15.37 10.19 6.54
C GLU A 15 16.87 10.57 6.42
N GLY A 16 17.45 10.36 5.23
CA GLY A 16 18.85 10.67 4.93
C GLY A 16 19.88 9.68 5.49
N ARG A 17 19.46 8.67 6.27
CA ARG A 17 20.35 7.64 6.82
C ARG A 17 20.34 6.38 5.95
N PRO A 18 21.50 5.80 5.60
CA PRO A 18 21.56 4.52 4.89
C PRO A 18 20.93 3.38 5.67
N VAL A 19 19.96 2.70 5.06
CA VAL A 19 19.27 1.54 5.64
C VAL A 19 20.26 0.42 5.98
N ALA A 20 21.29 0.23 5.16
CA ALA A 20 22.36 -0.74 5.41
C ALA A 20 23.16 -0.48 6.70
N LYS A 21 23.07 0.73 7.28
CA LYS A 21 23.71 1.11 8.55
C LYS A 21 22.73 1.08 9.74
N MET A 22 21.49 0.65 9.53
CA MET A 22 20.47 0.53 10.56
C MET A 22 20.32 -0.94 10.98
N SER A 23 20.06 -1.18 12.26
CA SER A 23 19.56 -2.47 12.71
C SER A 23 18.14 -2.73 12.20
N ARG A 24 17.73 -3.99 12.09
CA ARG A 24 16.34 -4.35 11.70
C ARG A 24 15.29 -3.69 12.59
N ARG A 25 15.60 -3.53 13.89
CA ARG A 25 14.73 -2.89 14.87
C ARG A 25 14.56 -1.40 14.58
N GLU A 26 15.64 -0.69 14.24
CA GLU A 26 15.56 0.71 13.82
C GLU A 26 14.75 0.88 12.53
N VAL A 27 14.96 0.01 11.54
CA VAL A 27 14.16 0.03 10.30
C VAL A 27 12.69 -0.20 10.61
N ALA A 28 12.34 -1.21 11.41
CA ALA A 28 10.96 -1.53 11.78
C ALA A 28 10.28 -0.45 12.65
N ALA A 29 11.05 0.42 13.32
CA ALA A 29 10.50 1.58 14.02
C ALA A 29 10.24 2.77 13.09
N LEU A 30 10.87 2.82 11.92
CA LEU A 30 10.74 3.91 10.94
C LEU A 30 9.82 3.54 9.77
N ALA A 31 9.79 2.28 9.38
CA ALA A 31 9.07 1.79 8.22
C ALA A 31 8.09 0.69 8.60
N GLY A 32 6.80 0.95 8.38
CA GLY A 32 5.75 -0.05 8.50
C GLY A 32 5.56 -0.77 7.17
N VAL A 33 5.33 -2.08 7.22
CA VAL A 33 5.05 -2.90 6.03
C VAL A 33 3.68 -3.54 6.17
N VAL A 34 2.84 -3.29 5.18
CA VAL A 34 1.54 -3.96 4.99
C VAL A 34 1.72 -4.93 3.83
N PRO A 35 1.94 -6.23 4.12
CA PRO A 35 2.12 -7.21 3.07
C PRO A 35 0.81 -7.46 2.33
N GLN A 36 0.90 -8.00 1.10
CA GLN A 36 -0.22 -8.66 0.47
C GLN A 36 -0.70 -9.77 1.42
N ARG A 37 -2.01 -10.04 1.46
CA ARG A 37 -2.58 -11.04 2.36
C ARG A 37 -2.00 -12.43 2.09
N THR A 38 -1.01 -12.85 2.87
CA THR A 38 -0.39 -14.18 2.82
C THR A 38 -0.62 -14.92 4.13
N GLY A 39 -1.60 -15.83 4.17
CA GLY A 39 -1.81 -16.76 5.28
C GLY A 39 -2.83 -16.35 6.34
N SER A 40 -3.30 -17.34 7.12
CA SER A 40 -4.30 -17.20 8.16
C SER A 40 -3.67 -16.73 9.48
N GLY A 41 -4.16 -15.61 10.02
CA GLY A 41 -3.86 -15.19 11.41
C GLY A 41 -4.58 -16.06 12.45
N PHE A 42 -4.66 -17.36 12.21
CA PHE A 42 -5.52 -18.29 12.93
C PHE A 42 -5.22 -18.25 14.43
N GLY A 43 -6.27 -18.14 15.24
CA GLY A 43 -6.17 -18.13 16.71
C GLY A 43 -5.86 -16.78 17.33
N PHE A 44 -5.68 -15.71 16.55
CA PHE A 44 -5.49 -14.36 17.09
C PHE A 44 -6.70 -13.46 16.85
N THR A 45 -6.93 -12.56 17.78
CA THR A 45 -7.88 -11.45 17.66
C THR A 45 -7.29 -10.28 16.89
N ALA A 46 -8.15 -9.39 16.38
CA ALA A 46 -7.69 -8.16 15.75
C ALA A 46 -6.78 -7.34 16.67
N HIS A 47 -7.12 -7.24 17.96
CA HIS A 47 -6.30 -6.53 18.94
C HIS A 47 -4.90 -7.15 19.06
N GLU A 48 -4.80 -8.47 19.22
CA GLU A 48 -3.50 -9.16 19.34
C GLU A 48 -2.62 -8.94 18.11
N ILE A 49 -3.20 -9.01 16.90
CA ILE A 49 -2.45 -8.72 15.67
C ILE A 49 -1.96 -7.27 15.64
N VAL A 50 -2.76 -6.30 16.06
CA VAL A 50 -2.34 -4.89 16.08
C VAL A 50 -1.28 -4.64 17.16
N SER A 51 -1.42 -5.24 18.34
CA SER A 51 -0.44 -5.25 19.42
C SER A 51 0.94 -5.72 18.98
N MET A 52 1.03 -6.72 18.10
CA MET A 52 2.31 -7.16 17.52
C MET A 52 3.08 -6.04 16.80
N GLY A 53 2.40 -4.96 16.37
CA GLY A 53 3.02 -3.75 15.86
C GLY A 53 3.94 -3.04 16.87
N ARG A 54 3.80 -3.29 18.17
CA ARG A 54 4.66 -2.69 19.21
C ARG A 54 5.99 -3.40 19.40
N ALA A 55 6.20 -4.57 18.78
CA ALA A 55 7.42 -5.38 18.94
C ALA A 55 8.76 -4.61 18.76
N PRO A 56 8.91 -3.66 17.80
CA PRO A 56 10.14 -2.88 17.65
C PRO A 56 10.42 -1.91 18.82
N HIS A 57 9.45 -1.65 19.68
CA HIS A 57 9.54 -0.71 20.81
C HIS A 57 9.71 -1.42 22.16
N LEU A 58 9.33 -2.69 22.26
CA LEU A 58 9.39 -3.47 23.50
C LEU A 58 10.78 -4.11 23.70
N ALA A 59 11.29 -4.10 24.94
CA ALA A 59 12.46 -4.91 25.28
C ALA A 59 12.10 -6.42 25.18
N PRO A 60 13.08 -7.31 24.95
CA PRO A 60 12.82 -8.75 24.93
C PRO A 60 12.08 -9.20 26.20
N LEU A 61 10.97 -9.93 26.04
CA LEU A 61 10.10 -10.42 27.12
C LEU A 61 9.40 -9.34 27.96
N ALA A 62 9.47 -8.06 27.56
CA ALA A 62 8.73 -7.01 28.24
C ALA A 62 7.24 -7.06 27.89
N ALA A 63 6.40 -6.82 28.89
CA ALA A 63 4.98 -6.59 28.67
C ALA A 63 4.74 -5.21 28.03
N GLU A 64 3.60 -5.06 27.36
CA GLU A 64 3.14 -3.78 26.84
C GLU A 64 2.91 -2.78 27.98
N THR A 65 3.33 -1.52 27.76
CA THR A 65 3.04 -0.43 28.69
C THR A 65 1.66 0.16 28.43
N SER A 66 1.13 0.95 29.37
CA SER A 66 -0.12 1.71 29.13
C SER A 66 -0.05 2.58 27.88
N LYS A 67 1.13 3.13 27.57
CA LYS A 67 1.37 3.91 26.36
C LYS A 67 1.29 3.05 25.09
N ASP A 68 1.77 1.81 25.14
CA ASP A 68 1.66 0.89 24.00
C ASP A 68 0.19 0.53 23.73
N LEU A 69 -0.59 0.29 24.78
CA LEU A 69 -2.03 0.04 24.67
C LEU A 69 -2.78 1.25 24.08
N GLU A 70 -2.42 2.47 24.47
CA GLU A 70 -2.98 3.69 23.89
C GLU A 70 -2.66 3.82 22.39
N ILE A 71 -1.42 3.52 21.98
CA ILE A 71 -1.00 3.55 20.58
C ILE A 71 -1.77 2.50 19.76
N VAL A 72 -1.90 1.29 20.27
CA VAL A 72 -2.68 0.21 19.64
C VAL A 72 -4.13 0.65 19.46
N ARG A 73 -4.76 1.17 20.52
CA ARG A 73 -6.14 1.67 20.48
C ARG A 73 -6.32 2.79 19.46
N ALA A 74 -5.37 3.73 19.40
CA ALA A 74 -5.39 4.83 18.45
C ALA A 74 -5.27 4.33 17.00
N ALA A 75 -4.36 3.38 16.72
CA ALA A 75 -4.21 2.79 15.40
C ALA A 75 -5.48 2.05 14.95
N MET A 76 -6.14 1.31 15.85
CA MET A 76 -7.42 0.65 15.58
C MET A 76 -8.56 1.65 15.32
N ALA A 77 -8.58 2.77 16.05
CA ALA A 77 -9.56 3.83 15.84
C ALA A 77 -9.35 4.53 14.49
N GLN A 78 -8.10 4.87 14.15
CA GLN A 78 -7.74 5.51 12.87
C GLN A 78 -8.12 4.68 11.65
N THR A 79 -8.13 3.35 11.78
CA THR A 79 -8.49 2.41 10.71
C THR A 79 -9.94 1.94 10.77
N GLY A 80 -10.72 2.40 11.76
CA GLY A 80 -12.14 2.11 11.89
C GLY A 80 -12.47 0.71 12.44
N ILE A 81 -11.51 -0.01 13.01
CA ILE A 81 -11.68 -1.42 13.43
C ILE A 81 -11.78 -1.61 14.94
N LEU A 82 -11.89 -0.54 15.73
CA LEU A 82 -11.92 -0.65 17.19
C LEU A 82 -13.05 -1.57 17.68
N HIS A 83 -14.20 -1.58 16.99
CA HIS A 83 -15.33 -2.46 17.27
C HIS A 83 -15.06 -3.95 16.98
N LEU A 84 -13.99 -4.27 16.23
CA LEU A 84 -13.58 -5.63 15.88
C LEU A 84 -12.51 -6.17 16.83
N ALA A 85 -12.10 -5.41 17.85
CA ALA A 85 -10.88 -5.68 18.61
C ALA A 85 -10.77 -7.11 19.17
N HIS A 86 -11.87 -7.65 19.69
CA HIS A 86 -11.91 -8.99 20.28
C HIS A 86 -12.37 -10.06 19.31
N ARG A 87 -12.61 -9.73 18.04
CA ARG A 87 -13.02 -10.71 17.03
C ARG A 87 -11.79 -11.49 16.55
N PRO A 88 -11.89 -12.83 16.46
CA PRO A 88 -10.89 -13.65 15.79
C PRO A 88 -10.74 -13.22 14.32
N VAL A 89 -9.50 -13.07 13.85
CA VAL A 89 -9.22 -12.50 12.52
C VAL A 89 -9.63 -13.40 11.35
N ASP A 90 -9.79 -14.69 11.58
CA ASP A 90 -10.33 -15.66 10.63
C ASP A 90 -11.84 -15.47 10.37
N THR A 91 -12.54 -14.73 11.22
CA THR A 91 -13.95 -14.36 11.03
C THR A 91 -14.15 -13.04 10.29
N LEU A 92 -13.07 -12.31 10.01
CA LEU A 92 -13.14 -10.98 9.39
C LEU A 92 -13.24 -11.08 7.87
N SER A 93 -13.94 -10.11 7.27
CA SER A 93 -13.92 -9.92 5.82
C SER A 93 -12.51 -9.58 5.33
N GLY A 94 -12.25 -9.72 4.03
CA GLY A 94 -10.96 -9.32 3.45
C GLY A 94 -10.61 -7.86 3.73
N GLY A 95 -11.58 -6.95 3.60
CA GLY A 95 -11.38 -5.53 3.86
C GLY A 95 -11.16 -5.21 5.34
N GLU A 96 -11.89 -5.87 6.24
CA GLU A 96 -11.69 -5.75 7.69
C GLU A 96 -10.28 -6.23 8.09
N PHE A 97 -9.86 -7.40 7.59
CA PHE A 97 -8.53 -7.92 7.87
C PHE A 97 -7.42 -7.03 7.28
N GLN A 98 -7.64 -6.45 6.10
CA GLN A 98 -6.69 -5.49 5.54
C GLN A 98 -6.53 -4.25 6.45
N ARG A 99 -7.63 -3.73 7.00
CA ARG A 99 -7.58 -2.65 8.00
C ARG A 99 -6.84 -3.06 9.26
N VAL A 100 -6.94 -4.32 9.70
CA VAL A 100 -6.14 -4.87 10.82
C VAL A 100 -4.64 -4.83 10.49
N LEU A 101 -4.24 -5.22 9.28
CA LEU A 101 -2.84 -5.18 8.86
C LEU A 101 -2.30 -3.74 8.77
N ILE A 102 -3.11 -2.80 8.27
CA ILE A 102 -2.77 -1.37 8.26
C ILE A 102 -2.64 -0.85 9.70
N ALA A 103 -3.59 -1.19 10.58
CA ALA A 103 -3.57 -0.79 11.98
C ALA A 103 -2.31 -1.32 12.71
N ARG A 104 -1.93 -2.58 12.48
CA ARG A 104 -0.69 -3.16 13.00
C ARG A 104 0.54 -2.37 12.57
N ALA A 105 0.61 -2.01 11.28
CA ALA A 105 1.72 -1.23 10.78
C ALA A 105 1.72 0.20 11.34
N LEU A 106 0.55 0.83 11.51
CA LEU A 106 0.42 2.14 12.18
C LEU A 106 0.81 2.09 13.65
N ALA A 107 0.51 1.00 14.35
CA ALA A 107 0.89 0.81 15.75
C ALA A 107 2.42 0.80 15.93
N GLN A 108 3.22 0.55 14.87
CA GLN A 108 4.68 0.74 14.92
C GLN A 108 5.09 2.22 15.04
N GLY A 109 4.19 3.17 14.80
CA GLY A 109 4.50 4.60 14.71
C GLY A 109 5.44 4.96 13.54
N PRO A 110 5.24 4.43 12.32
CA PRO A 110 6.18 4.57 11.24
C PRO A 110 6.18 5.98 10.65
N ARG A 111 7.30 6.36 10.04
CA ARG A 111 7.44 7.54 9.18
C ARG A 111 7.02 7.26 7.74
N VAL A 112 7.24 6.03 7.29
CA VAL A 112 6.85 5.54 5.96
C VAL A 112 6.07 4.24 6.07
N LEU A 113 4.99 4.12 5.31
CA LEU A 113 4.23 2.89 5.17
C LEU A 113 4.44 2.33 3.76
N LEU A 114 4.93 1.11 3.69
CA LEU A 114 5.12 0.34 2.48
C LEU A 114 3.95 -0.64 2.35
N LEU A 115 3.21 -0.56 1.25
CA LEU A 115 2.04 -1.39 1.02
C LEU A 115 2.25 -2.24 -0.22
N ASP A 116 2.15 -3.55 -0.04
CA ASP A 116 2.25 -4.52 -1.12
C ASP A 116 0.84 -4.95 -1.52
N GLU A 117 0.37 -4.48 -2.67
CA GLU A 117 -0.97 -4.71 -3.20
C GLU A 117 -2.12 -4.57 -2.17
N PRO A 118 -2.28 -3.39 -1.53
CA PRO A 118 -3.21 -3.22 -0.41
C PRO A 118 -4.68 -3.43 -0.74
N THR A 119 -5.01 -3.51 -2.03
CA THR A 119 -6.37 -3.64 -2.56
C THR A 119 -6.61 -4.95 -3.32
N ALA A 120 -5.64 -5.86 -3.31
CA ALA A 120 -5.77 -7.16 -3.95
C ALA A 120 -6.86 -8.01 -3.29
N HIS A 121 -7.60 -8.77 -4.10
CA HIS A 121 -8.68 -9.67 -3.65
C HIS A 121 -9.82 -9.00 -2.87
N LEU A 122 -9.94 -7.66 -2.95
CA LEU A 122 -11.05 -6.89 -2.39
C LEU A 122 -12.07 -6.56 -3.47
N ASP A 123 -13.35 -6.49 -3.09
CA ASP A 123 -14.36 -5.90 -3.97
C ASP A 123 -14.17 -4.39 -4.13
N LEU A 124 -14.80 -3.82 -5.15
CA LEU A 124 -14.64 -2.42 -5.52
C LEU A 124 -14.93 -1.46 -4.35
N ARG A 125 -15.93 -1.76 -3.50
CA ARG A 125 -16.25 -0.92 -2.35
C ARG A 125 -15.07 -0.89 -1.38
N TYR A 126 -14.58 -2.06 -0.96
CA TYR A 126 -13.47 -2.12 -0.02
C TYR A 126 -12.17 -1.58 -0.60
N GLN A 127 -11.92 -1.73 -1.91
CA GLN A 127 -10.77 -1.10 -2.55
C GLN A 127 -10.80 0.43 -2.37
N ILE A 128 -11.93 1.06 -2.67
CA ILE A 128 -12.10 2.52 -2.52
C ILE A 128 -11.94 2.93 -1.05
N GLU A 129 -12.60 2.24 -0.13
CA GLU A 129 -12.50 2.54 1.30
C GLU A 129 -11.06 2.45 1.84
N ILE A 130 -10.28 1.45 1.39
CA ILE A 130 -8.87 1.33 1.76
C ILE A 130 -8.07 2.48 1.17
N MET A 131 -8.27 2.83 -0.10
CA MET A 131 -7.54 3.95 -0.71
C MET A 131 -7.89 5.30 -0.07
N GLU A 132 -9.15 5.51 0.35
CA GLU A 132 -9.56 6.68 1.13
C GLU A 132 -8.90 6.73 2.50
N LEU A 133 -8.86 5.60 3.21
CA LEU A 133 -8.12 5.47 4.47
C LEU A 133 -6.64 5.84 4.29
N LEU A 134 -5.99 5.31 3.26
CA LEU A 134 -4.59 5.64 2.95
C LEU A 134 -4.43 7.13 2.64
N SER A 135 -5.35 7.73 1.87
CA SER A 135 -5.35 9.17 1.60
C SER A 135 -5.44 10.00 2.89
N ALA A 136 -6.29 9.62 3.84
CA ALA A 136 -6.40 10.27 5.13
C ALA A 136 -5.12 10.15 5.98
N LEU A 137 -4.50 8.96 6.01
CA LEU A 137 -3.23 8.74 6.72
C LEU A 137 -2.09 9.58 6.15
N ARG A 138 -2.05 9.72 4.82
CA ARG A 138 -1.10 10.60 4.14
C ARG A 138 -1.31 12.07 4.53
N GLN A 139 -2.55 12.54 4.60
CA GLN A 139 -2.85 13.91 5.06
C GLN A 139 -2.40 14.13 6.52
N GLY A 140 -2.37 13.07 7.33
CA GLY A 140 -1.79 13.06 8.67
C GLY A 140 -0.25 13.10 8.72
N GLY A 141 0.44 13.16 7.58
CA GLY A 141 1.90 13.33 7.48
C GLY A 141 2.71 12.04 7.35
N ILE A 142 2.07 10.89 7.14
CA ILE A 142 2.76 9.61 6.88
C ILE A 142 3.12 9.51 5.40
N ALA A 143 4.38 9.19 5.08
CA ALA A 143 4.77 8.90 3.71
C ALA A 143 4.24 7.51 3.30
N LEU A 144 3.63 7.40 2.12
CA LEU A 144 3.07 6.14 1.62
C LEU A 144 3.75 5.73 0.32
N VAL A 145 4.13 4.45 0.23
CA VAL A 145 4.58 3.82 -1.01
C VAL A 145 3.76 2.56 -1.19
N ALA A 146 2.91 2.52 -2.22
CA ALA A 146 2.04 1.39 -2.51
C ALA A 146 2.37 0.77 -3.87
N ALA A 147 2.50 -0.54 -3.92
CA ALA A 147 2.46 -1.30 -5.17
C ALA A 147 0.99 -1.53 -5.55
N VAL A 148 0.57 -1.04 -6.73
CA VAL A 148 -0.81 -1.13 -7.22
C VAL A 148 -0.77 -1.65 -8.65
N HIS A 149 -1.53 -2.72 -8.93
CA HIS A 149 -1.62 -3.29 -10.28
C HIS A 149 -2.64 -2.58 -11.17
N ASP A 150 -3.71 -2.04 -10.57
CA ASP A 150 -4.72 -1.29 -11.30
C ASP A 150 -4.24 0.15 -11.54
N VAL A 151 -3.92 0.45 -12.81
CA VAL A 151 -3.46 1.77 -13.25
C VAL A 151 -4.51 2.87 -13.05
N ASN A 152 -5.81 2.54 -13.10
CA ASN A 152 -6.88 3.49 -12.89
C ASN A 152 -7.04 3.82 -11.40
N LEU A 153 -6.86 2.82 -10.54
CA LEU A 153 -6.82 3.03 -9.10
C LEU A 153 -5.60 3.88 -8.69
N ALA A 154 -4.42 3.55 -9.24
CA ALA A 154 -3.20 4.35 -9.04
C ALA A 154 -3.39 5.79 -9.56
N SER A 155 -3.99 5.94 -10.75
CA SER A 155 -4.32 7.25 -11.30
C SER A 155 -5.18 8.06 -10.34
N ALA A 156 -6.23 7.47 -9.77
CA ALA A 156 -7.20 8.18 -8.93
C ALA A 156 -6.63 8.65 -7.58
N PHE A 157 -5.76 7.86 -6.93
CA PHE A 157 -5.39 8.08 -5.53
C PHE A 157 -3.91 8.40 -5.29
N CYS A 158 -3.02 8.14 -6.25
CA CYS A 158 -1.57 8.34 -6.07
C CYS A 158 -1.09 9.58 -6.83
N ASP A 159 -0.10 10.30 -6.28
CA ASP A 159 0.41 11.53 -6.90
C ASP A 159 1.65 11.28 -7.76
N PRO A 160 2.85 11.05 -7.21
CA PRO A 160 3.91 10.51 -8.05
C PRO A 160 3.65 9.02 -8.29
N LEU A 161 3.67 8.63 -9.56
CA LEU A 161 3.69 7.24 -10.00
C LEU A 161 5.11 6.86 -10.42
N VAL A 162 5.49 5.62 -10.12
CA VAL A 162 6.69 4.98 -10.65
C VAL A 162 6.24 3.78 -11.47
N LEU A 163 6.36 3.85 -12.79
CA LEU A 163 6.08 2.71 -13.65
C LEU A 163 7.34 1.87 -13.80
N LEU A 164 7.27 0.61 -13.39
CA LEU A 164 8.34 -0.36 -13.54
C LEU A 164 8.05 -1.31 -14.71
N SER A 165 9.03 -1.51 -15.59
CA SER A 165 8.96 -2.53 -16.65
C SER A 165 10.35 -3.15 -16.85
N GLY A 166 10.41 -4.48 -16.95
CA GLY A 166 11.68 -5.21 -17.12
C GLY A 166 12.73 -4.92 -16.04
N GLY A 167 12.30 -4.68 -14.79
CA GLY A 167 13.20 -4.34 -13.67
C GLY A 167 13.80 -2.92 -13.73
N ARG A 168 13.28 -2.04 -14.59
CA ARG A 168 13.73 -0.65 -14.73
C ARG A 168 12.57 0.32 -14.56
N VAL A 169 12.88 1.55 -14.17
CA VAL A 169 11.91 2.65 -14.18
C VAL A 169 11.65 3.05 -15.62
N ALA A 170 10.46 2.73 -16.12
CA ALA A 170 10.00 3.12 -17.45
C ALA A 170 9.54 4.59 -17.46
N ALA A 171 8.87 5.04 -16.39
CA ALA A 171 8.44 6.42 -16.22
C ALA A 171 8.29 6.78 -14.73
N LEU A 172 8.51 8.06 -14.42
CA LEU A 172 8.37 8.63 -13.08
C LEU A 172 7.78 10.03 -13.21
N GLY A 173 6.72 10.32 -12.47
CA GLY A 173 6.09 11.64 -12.49
C GLY A 173 4.65 11.62 -12.01
N ARG A 174 3.92 12.69 -12.27
CA ARG A 174 2.48 12.76 -12.02
C ARG A 174 1.72 11.77 -12.92
N PRO A 175 0.46 11.41 -12.62
CA PRO A 175 -0.25 10.41 -13.41
C PRO A 175 -0.40 10.82 -14.88
N ASP A 176 -0.59 12.10 -15.17
CA ASP A 176 -0.67 12.65 -16.54
C ASP A 176 0.64 12.55 -17.33
N GLN A 177 1.77 12.44 -16.64
CA GLN A 177 3.10 12.26 -17.24
C GLN A 177 3.45 10.79 -17.44
N VAL A 178 2.95 9.91 -16.57
CA VAL A 178 3.28 8.47 -16.55
C VAL A 178 2.27 7.64 -17.33
N LEU A 179 0.97 7.92 -17.19
CA LEU A 179 -0.12 7.17 -17.80
C LEU A 179 -0.44 7.72 -19.19
N GLN A 180 0.53 7.64 -20.09
CA GLN A 180 0.37 8.00 -21.50
C GLN A 180 0.36 6.74 -22.35
N ALA A 181 -0.43 6.74 -23.42
CA ALA A 181 -0.58 5.56 -24.29
C ALA A 181 0.76 4.99 -24.76
N PRO A 182 1.71 5.78 -25.32
CA PRO A 182 2.99 5.22 -25.80
C PRO A 182 3.82 4.54 -24.70
N ILE A 183 3.76 5.06 -23.47
CA ILE A 183 4.48 4.53 -22.31
C ILE A 183 3.84 3.20 -21.87
N LEU A 184 2.51 3.19 -21.76
CA LEU A 184 1.75 2.02 -21.32
C LEU A 184 1.79 0.89 -22.36
N GLU A 185 1.68 1.21 -23.65
CA GLU A 185 1.79 0.24 -24.74
C GLU A 185 3.17 -0.43 -24.74
N ALA A 186 4.24 0.34 -24.54
CA ALA A 186 5.60 -0.22 -24.42
C ALA A 186 5.78 -1.06 -23.16
N ALA A 187 5.12 -0.70 -22.04
CA ALA A 187 5.26 -1.41 -20.78
C ALA A 187 4.43 -2.70 -20.70
N TYR A 188 3.19 -2.68 -21.24
CA TYR A 188 2.23 -3.79 -21.14
C TYR A 188 2.13 -4.62 -22.43
N GLY A 189 2.62 -4.13 -23.57
CA GLY A 189 2.58 -4.84 -24.85
C GLY A 189 1.18 -4.94 -25.46
N ILE A 190 0.25 -4.07 -25.06
CA ILE A 190 -1.13 -4.03 -25.56
C ILE A 190 -1.50 -2.60 -25.95
N PRO A 191 -2.36 -2.39 -26.97
CA PRO A 191 -2.91 -1.08 -27.29
C PRO A 191 -3.75 -0.55 -26.13
N VAL A 192 -3.57 0.73 -25.80
CA VAL A 192 -4.38 1.39 -24.77
C VAL A 192 -4.85 2.75 -25.24
N THR A 193 -6.06 3.13 -24.83
CA THR A 193 -6.56 4.50 -24.97
C THR A 193 -6.56 5.16 -23.60
N VAL A 194 -6.03 6.37 -23.51
CA VAL A 194 -6.08 7.17 -22.27
C VAL A 194 -7.05 8.32 -22.49
N VAL A 195 -8.08 8.38 -21.67
CA VAL A 195 -9.09 9.45 -21.69
C VAL A 195 -9.09 10.19 -20.34
N PRO A 196 -9.43 11.48 -20.29
CA PRO A 196 -9.64 12.14 -19.01
C PRO A 196 -10.88 11.56 -18.31
N HIS A 197 -10.74 11.22 -17.03
CA HIS A 197 -11.87 10.79 -16.21
C HIS A 197 -12.91 11.92 -16.12
N PRO A 198 -14.21 11.67 -16.39
CA PRO A 198 -15.21 12.72 -16.58
C PRO A 198 -15.45 13.60 -15.35
N VAL A 199 -15.16 13.09 -14.15
CA VAL A 199 -15.35 13.83 -12.89
C VAL A 199 -14.06 14.47 -12.38
N SER A 200 -12.93 13.78 -12.51
CA SER A 200 -11.68 14.19 -11.85
C SER A 200 -10.64 14.78 -12.80
N GLY A 201 -10.83 14.63 -14.11
CA GLY A 201 -9.85 15.01 -15.14
C GLY A 201 -8.57 14.17 -15.14
N ARG A 202 -8.41 13.24 -14.19
CA ARG A 202 -7.22 12.38 -14.08
C ARG A 202 -7.23 11.35 -15.21
N PRO A 203 -6.06 10.88 -15.69
CA PRO A 203 -5.99 9.90 -16.77
C PRO A 203 -6.76 8.62 -16.43
N HIS A 204 -7.55 8.12 -17.36
CA HIS A 204 -8.27 6.86 -17.26
C HIS A 204 -7.89 5.98 -18.46
N VAL A 205 -7.33 4.81 -18.15
CA VAL A 205 -6.77 3.87 -19.12
C VAL A 205 -7.84 2.86 -19.49
N LEU A 206 -8.12 2.76 -20.79
CA LEU A 206 -8.99 1.79 -21.42
C LEU A 206 -8.11 0.82 -22.21
N ALA A 207 -7.99 -0.41 -21.71
CA ALA A 207 -7.29 -1.48 -22.42
C ALA A 207 -8.19 -2.02 -23.54
N SER A 208 -7.65 -2.11 -24.76
CA SER A 208 -8.37 -2.69 -25.89
C SER A 208 -7.81 -4.08 -26.20
N GLY A 209 -8.66 -5.10 -26.18
CA GLY A 209 -8.29 -6.42 -26.69
C GLY A 209 -8.11 -6.36 -28.21
N ALA A 210 -7.23 -7.20 -28.77
CA ALA A 210 -6.94 -7.24 -30.21
C ALA A 210 -8.20 -7.37 -31.11
N ALA A 211 -9.29 -7.93 -30.59
CA ALA A 211 -10.57 -8.08 -31.30
C ALA A 211 -11.33 -6.76 -31.55
N HIS A 212 -10.99 -5.65 -30.88
CA HIS A 212 -11.63 -4.34 -31.06
C HIS A 212 -11.01 -3.48 -32.18
N GLN A 213 -9.99 -3.96 -32.89
CA GLN A 213 -9.40 -3.24 -34.02
C GLN A 213 -10.21 -3.37 -35.34
N LEU A 214 -11.17 -4.30 -35.43
CA LEU A 214 -11.89 -4.62 -36.67
C LEU A 214 -13.03 -3.65 -37.04
N THR A 215 -13.32 -2.62 -36.26
CA THR A 215 -14.46 -1.70 -36.54
C THR A 215 -14.07 -0.30 -37.00
N SER A 216 -12.77 0.01 -37.15
CA SER A 216 -12.33 1.36 -37.60
C SER A 216 -11.97 1.48 -39.08
N GLU A 217 -11.95 0.38 -39.86
CA GLU A 217 -11.69 0.44 -41.32
C GLU A 217 -12.95 0.54 -42.18
N HIS A 218 -14.15 0.66 -41.60
CA HIS A 218 -15.39 0.86 -42.34
C HIS A 218 -16.23 2.00 -41.75
N ARG A 219 -15.77 3.26 -41.91
CA ARG A 219 -16.67 4.41 -42.10
C ARG A 219 -15.94 5.65 -42.60
#